data_AF-A0A6L4YXL7-F1
#
_entry.id   AF-A0A6L4YXL7-F1
#
_cell.length_a   1.000
_cell.length_b   1.000
_cell.length_c   1.000
_cell.angle_alpha   90.00
_cell.angle_beta   90.00
_cell.angle_gamma   90.00
#
_symmetry.space_group_name_H-M   'P 1'
#
loop_
_entity.id
_entity.type
_entity.pdbx_description
1 polymer ?
#
loop_
_entity_poly.entity_id
_entity_poly.type
_entity_poly.pdbx_seq_one_letter_code
_entity_poly.pdbx_strand_id
1 'polypeptide(L)'
;MFPSVSTPDLRGNKVFVNQKHETAVIVEPSRDQHYVISNPTITTPPLFPVILTNINWIKRRMVVHLHIKPTEMRLTGPVLLLLLLIAPAARLSAQAYVMISGQVWNLKGEELVGAHALNISRKYGTFTDADGKFFLVLAERDSLKVSMIGYKPYYMHIPAGLTAQSYSLSITLVSDTLMLNTATIRPYPGTYREFRHEFLALRLPEEAAIKRLQLPNDPYRSKYTTPEGYLALPGPFTLLYNAFSKEAKELRKMQAINEKNELRKKLLSIISREVMQYRYGCETEDDIDELIYLCGITMAYLTSTPHYLIARRVNACGLDWEHNRK
;
A
#
# COMPACT_ATOMS: atom_id res chain seq x y z
N MET A 1 31.08 36.22 -2.79
CA MET A 1 32.42 35.76 -2.33
C MET A 1 32.38 34.24 -2.36
N PHE A 2 33.02 33.63 -3.36
CA PHE A 2 32.89 32.19 -3.64
C PHE A 2 33.48 31.35 -2.50
N PRO A 3 32.84 30.25 -2.06
CA PRO A 3 33.49 29.27 -1.22
C PRO A 3 34.33 28.34 -2.11
N SER A 4 35.54 28.04 -1.62
CA SER A 4 36.50 27.16 -2.27
C SER A 4 35.99 25.73 -2.37
N VAL A 5 36.11 25.18 -3.58
CA VAL A 5 35.84 23.78 -3.92
C VAL A 5 36.95 22.91 -3.33
N SER A 6 36.58 21.87 -2.57
CA SER A 6 37.47 20.76 -2.22
C SER A 6 37.01 19.47 -2.88
N THR A 7 37.91 18.86 -3.64
CA THR A 7 37.74 17.59 -4.35
C THR A 7 37.58 16.42 -3.38
N PRO A 8 36.76 15.40 -3.70
CA PRO A 8 36.55 14.23 -2.85
C PRO A 8 37.70 13.22 -2.96
N ASP A 9 38.15 12.69 -1.82
CA ASP A 9 38.82 11.39 -1.78
C ASP A 9 37.75 10.28 -1.81
N LEU A 10 38.10 9.11 -2.36
CA LEU A 10 37.24 7.97 -2.76
C LEU A 10 36.48 7.29 -1.60
N ARG A 11 36.42 7.92 -0.42
CA ARG A 11 35.66 7.49 0.77
C ARG A 11 34.84 8.59 1.44
N GLY A 12 34.65 9.75 0.80
CA GLY A 12 33.54 10.67 1.10
C GLY A 12 33.53 11.40 2.46
N ASN A 13 34.59 11.33 3.27
CA ASN A 13 34.59 11.98 4.59
C ASN A 13 35.14 13.41 4.52
N LYS A 14 34.33 14.40 4.93
CA LYS A 14 34.77 15.76 5.25
C LYS A 14 34.76 15.95 6.77
N VAL A 15 35.90 16.37 7.33
CA VAL A 15 36.04 16.78 8.73
C VAL A 15 36.03 18.31 8.75
N PHE A 16 35.04 18.91 9.42
CA PHE A 16 34.99 20.36 9.65
C PHE A 16 34.97 20.64 11.15
N VAL A 17 35.88 21.51 11.57
CA VAL A 17 36.01 22.05 12.92
C VAL A 17 35.44 23.47 12.91
N ASN A 18 34.59 23.83 13.87
CA ASN A 18 34.20 25.22 14.08
C ASN A 18 34.56 25.70 15.50
N GLN A 19 35.00 26.95 15.57
CA GLN A 19 35.69 27.62 16.65
C GLN A 19 34.71 28.13 17.72
N LYS A 20 34.63 27.45 18.86
CA LYS A 20 34.63 28.03 20.22
C LYS A 20 34.33 26.92 21.23
N HIS A 21 35.36 26.53 21.96
CA HIS A 21 35.32 25.72 23.18
C HIS A 21 34.39 24.50 23.15
N GLU A 22 34.87 23.38 22.60
CA GLU A 22 34.67 22.04 23.17
C GLU A 22 35.49 21.01 22.38
N THR A 23 35.99 20.00 23.07
CA THR A 23 37.00 19.04 22.61
C THR A 23 36.46 18.17 21.47
N ALA A 24 37.09 18.25 20.29
CA ALA A 24 36.78 17.40 19.14
C ALA A 24 37.30 15.98 19.38
N VAL A 25 36.40 14.99 19.32
CA VAL A 25 36.75 13.57 19.38
C VAL A 25 36.80 13.02 17.95
N ILE A 26 37.93 12.43 17.59
CA ILE A 26 38.10 11.71 16.34
C ILE A 26 37.43 10.34 16.52
N VAL A 27 36.45 10.05 15.68
CA VAL A 27 35.72 8.78 15.70
C VAL A 27 36.32 7.88 14.62
N GLU A 28 37.18 6.93 15.01
CA GLU A 28 37.75 5.96 14.08
C GLU A 28 36.75 4.82 13.80
N PRO A 29 36.57 4.41 12.53
CA PRO A 29 35.71 3.28 12.21
C PRO A 29 36.40 1.96 12.60
N SER A 30 35.80 1.19 13.51
CA SER A 30 36.14 -0.23 13.65
C SER A 30 35.61 -1.01 12.45
N ARG A 31 36.23 -2.16 12.18
CA ARG A 31 36.03 -3.04 11.02
C ARG A 31 34.57 -3.49 10.79
N ASP A 32 33.68 -3.25 11.77
CA ASP A 32 32.28 -3.67 11.82
C ASP A 32 31.27 -2.52 12.01
N GLN A 33 31.55 -1.29 11.53
CA GLN A 33 30.68 -0.10 11.71
C GLN A 33 30.46 0.32 13.18
N HIS A 34 31.32 -0.12 14.08
CA HIS A 34 31.32 0.33 15.47
C HIS A 34 32.29 1.49 15.64
N TYR A 35 31.76 2.59 16.16
CA TYR A 35 32.52 3.82 16.39
C TYR A 35 32.92 3.91 17.87
N VAL A 36 34.11 4.44 18.17
CA VAL A 36 34.67 4.55 19.53
C VAL A 36 35.11 5.99 19.81
N ILE A 37 34.85 6.49 21.04
CA ILE A 37 35.34 7.81 21.51
C ILE A 37 36.83 7.68 21.85
N SER A 38 37.72 8.44 21.23
CA SER A 38 39.11 8.57 21.72
C SER A 38 39.28 9.80 22.62
N ASN A 39 40.09 9.68 23.68
CA ASN A 39 40.54 10.86 24.42
C ASN A 39 41.40 11.76 23.49
N PRO A 40 41.37 13.10 23.66
CA PRO A 40 42.21 13.99 22.86
C PRO A 40 43.69 13.66 23.08
N THR A 41 44.39 13.29 22.01
CA THR A 41 45.83 13.00 22.04
C THR A 41 46.59 14.32 22.19
N ILE A 42 47.17 14.57 23.36
CA ILE A 42 48.14 15.66 23.53
C ILE A 42 49.39 15.24 22.74
N THR A 43 49.61 15.90 21.61
CA THR A 43 50.82 15.76 20.79
C THR A 43 51.99 16.39 21.52
N THR A 44 52.86 15.58 22.11
CA THR A 44 54.22 16.01 22.46
C THR A 44 55.18 15.61 21.32
N PRO A 45 56.01 16.53 20.79
CA PRO A 45 56.99 16.19 19.76
C PRO A 45 58.18 15.41 20.35
N PRO A 46 58.81 14.48 19.60
CA PRO A 46 59.91 13.67 20.10
C PRO A 46 61.27 14.33 19.81
N LEU A 47 62.15 14.41 20.80
CA LEU A 47 63.59 14.59 20.59
C LEU A 47 64.40 13.79 21.63
N PHE A 48 65.06 12.74 21.11
CA PHE A 48 66.32 12.05 21.47
C PHE A 48 66.85 11.94 22.92
N PRO A 49 67.53 10.82 23.25
CA PRO A 49 68.06 10.56 24.58
C PRO A 49 69.40 11.28 24.80
N VAL A 50 69.53 11.97 25.93
CA VAL A 50 70.84 12.37 26.47
C VAL A 50 71.02 11.64 27.78
N ILE A 51 72.02 10.77 27.81
CA ILE A 51 72.58 10.16 29.01
C ILE A 51 73.23 11.29 29.81
N LEU A 52 72.75 11.54 31.03
CA LEU A 52 73.60 12.06 32.09
C LEU A 52 73.26 11.37 33.42
N THR A 53 74.35 10.91 34.01
CA THR A 53 74.52 10.20 35.26
C THR A 53 74.12 11.02 36.48
N ASN A 54 73.73 10.29 37.53
CA ASN A 54 73.83 10.64 38.96
C ASN A 54 73.01 11.83 39.47
N ILE A 55 72.11 11.55 40.42
CA ILE A 55 72.11 12.13 41.78
C ILE A 55 71.15 11.28 42.63
N ASN A 56 71.74 10.49 43.52
CA ASN A 56 71.11 10.05 44.76
C ASN A 56 70.81 11.28 45.62
N TRP A 57 69.54 11.56 45.97
CA TRP A 57 69.20 12.01 47.33
C TRP A 57 67.67 12.08 47.58
N ILE A 58 67.29 11.64 48.78
CA ILE A 58 65.99 11.83 49.46
C ILE A 58 64.87 10.83 49.13
N LYS A 59 65.04 9.61 49.65
CA LYS A 59 63.93 8.87 50.28
C LYS A 59 63.51 9.64 51.54
N ARG A 60 62.37 10.32 51.55
CA ARG A 60 61.67 10.68 52.79
C ARG A 60 60.39 9.86 52.91
N ARG A 61 60.60 8.67 53.47
CA ARG A 61 59.59 7.79 54.04
C ARG A 61 59.09 8.47 55.31
N MET A 62 57.97 9.19 55.22
CA MET A 62 57.31 9.78 56.37
C MET A 62 56.57 8.66 57.11
N VAL A 63 57.30 7.97 57.99
CA VAL A 63 56.72 7.02 58.96
C VAL A 63 56.14 7.85 60.10
N VAL A 64 54.82 8.05 60.09
CA VAL A 64 54.11 8.55 61.26
C VAL A 64 54.18 7.45 62.33
N HIS A 65 55.03 7.65 63.33
CA HIS A 65 55.05 6.82 64.53
C HIS A 65 53.81 7.14 65.36
N LEU A 66 52.72 6.40 65.13
CA LEU A 66 51.58 6.39 66.04
C LEU A 66 51.97 5.55 67.25
N HIS A 67 52.25 6.21 68.38
CA HIS A 67 52.57 5.55 69.65
C HIS A 67 51.29 4.97 70.25
N ILE A 68 50.84 3.82 69.76
CA ILE A 68 49.77 3.04 70.39
C ILE A 68 50.43 2.21 71.51
N LYS A 69 50.09 2.50 72.76
CA LYS A 69 50.50 1.64 73.89
C LYS A 69 49.83 0.27 73.73
N PRO A 70 50.56 -0.85 73.90
CA PRO A 70 49.97 -2.18 73.82
C PRO A 70 49.12 -2.41 75.08
N THR A 71 47.82 -2.17 74.97
CA THR A 71 46.85 -2.72 75.92
C THR A 71 46.43 -4.09 75.41
N GLU A 72 46.59 -5.10 76.25
CA GLU A 72 46.14 -6.49 76.07
C GLU A 72 44.62 -6.53 75.78
N MET A 73 44.23 -6.29 74.52
CA MET A 73 42.86 -6.45 74.06
C MET A 73 42.63 -7.94 73.79
N ARG A 74 42.06 -8.63 74.78
CA ARG A 74 41.39 -9.91 74.54
C ARG A 74 40.30 -9.68 73.49
N LEU A 75 40.53 -10.19 72.29
CA LEU A 75 39.62 -10.11 71.15
C LEU A 75 38.37 -10.94 71.47
N THR A 76 37.36 -10.32 72.07
CA THR A 76 36.10 -10.98 72.38
C THR A 76 35.28 -11.17 71.10
N GLY A 77 34.57 -12.30 71.00
CA GLY A 77 33.76 -12.70 69.84
C GLY A 77 32.91 -11.61 69.16
N PRO A 78 32.28 -10.64 69.86
CA PRO A 78 31.50 -9.60 69.19
C PRO A 78 32.34 -8.62 68.37
N VAL A 79 33.61 -8.37 68.72
CA VAL A 79 34.49 -7.45 67.97
C VAL A 79 34.93 -8.08 66.64
N LEU A 80 35.16 -9.39 66.62
CA LEU A 80 35.46 -10.13 65.41
C LEU A 80 34.24 -10.23 64.47
N LEU A 81 33.04 -10.40 65.03
CA LEU A 81 31.78 -10.40 64.27
C LEU A 81 31.50 -9.03 63.62
N LEU A 82 31.76 -7.94 64.35
CA LEU A 82 31.62 -6.57 63.84
C LEU A 82 32.60 -6.30 62.69
N LEU A 83 33.85 -6.77 62.81
CA LEU A 83 34.86 -6.60 61.76
C LEU A 83 34.55 -7.41 60.48
N LEU A 84 33.95 -8.60 60.64
CA LEU A 84 33.50 -9.45 59.53
C LEU A 84 32.30 -8.85 58.76
N LEU A 85 31.43 -8.12 59.45
CA LEU A 85 30.29 -7.41 58.86
C LEU A 85 30.68 -6.13 58.10
N ILE A 86 31.84 -5.53 58.38
CA ILE A 86 32.33 -4.32 57.71
C ILE A 86 33.16 -4.66 56.44
N ALA A 87 33.77 -5.84 56.37
CA ALA A 87 34.61 -6.27 55.25
C ALA A 87 33.93 -6.30 53.85
N PRO A 88 32.62 -6.63 53.68
CA PRO A 88 32.02 -6.63 52.34
C PRO A 88 31.68 -5.23 51.78
N ALA A 89 31.81 -4.14 52.56
CA ALA A 89 31.49 -2.79 52.08
C ALA A 89 32.56 -2.17 51.17
N ALA A 90 33.78 -2.72 51.14
CA ALA A 90 34.92 -2.12 50.44
C ALA A 90 34.95 -2.37 48.91
N ARG A 91 33.89 -2.94 48.32
CA ARG A 91 33.81 -3.20 46.86
C ARG A 91 32.65 -2.49 46.15
N LEU A 92 32.28 -1.29 46.57
CA LEU A 92 31.50 -0.40 45.71
C LEU A 92 32.44 0.30 44.72
N SER A 93 32.50 -0.21 43.48
CA SER A 93 32.95 0.60 42.35
C SER A 93 31.83 1.57 41.98
N ALA A 94 32.07 2.86 42.15
CA ALA A 94 31.19 3.87 41.58
C ALA A 94 31.29 3.77 40.05
N GLN A 95 30.16 3.49 39.39
CA GLN A 95 30.09 3.53 37.93
C GLN A 95 30.26 4.98 37.48
N ALA A 96 31.32 5.27 36.72
CA ALA A 96 31.52 6.59 36.15
C ALA A 96 30.48 6.83 35.06
N TYR A 97 29.63 7.83 35.28
CA TYR A 97 28.64 8.29 34.31
C TYR A 97 29.19 9.46 33.52
N VAL A 98 28.92 9.46 32.23
CA VAL A 98 29.34 10.47 31.27
C VAL A 98 28.12 10.99 30.53
N MET A 99 28.03 12.30 30.35
CA MET A 99 26.98 12.92 29.57
C MET A 99 27.39 13.02 28.11
N ILE A 100 26.60 12.42 27.22
CA ILE A 100 26.77 12.55 25.78
C ILE A 100 25.78 13.58 25.26
N SER A 101 26.30 14.66 24.69
CA SER A 101 25.57 15.61 23.86
C SER A 101 25.78 15.22 22.40
N GLY A 102 24.73 15.11 21.61
CA GLY A 102 24.86 14.74 20.20
C GLY A 102 23.93 15.53 19.30
N GLN A 103 24.37 15.80 18.07
CA GLN A 103 23.53 16.35 17.01
C GLN A 103 23.48 15.38 15.82
N VAL A 104 22.28 15.14 15.29
CA VAL A 104 22.02 14.13 14.26
C VAL A 104 21.66 14.80 12.94
N TRP A 105 22.32 14.37 11.88
CA TRP A 105 22.23 14.93 10.53
C TRP A 105 21.92 13.85 9.49
N ASN A 106 21.38 14.27 8.35
CA ASN A 106 21.28 13.48 7.12
C ASN A 106 22.54 13.66 6.25
N LEU A 107 22.79 12.76 5.30
CA LEU A 107 23.79 12.93 4.24
C LEU A 107 23.60 14.21 3.40
N LYS A 108 22.38 14.75 3.37
CA LYS A 108 22.06 16.03 2.72
C LYS A 108 22.43 17.27 3.55
N GLY A 109 22.86 17.09 4.80
CA GLY A 109 23.18 18.18 5.72
C GLY A 109 21.97 18.76 6.45
N GLU A 110 20.83 18.08 6.43
CA GLU A 110 19.61 18.46 7.17
C GLU A 110 19.62 17.84 8.57
N GLU A 111 19.18 18.58 9.59
CA GLU A 111 19.02 18.06 10.96
C GLU A 111 17.89 17.03 11.04
N LEU A 112 18.11 15.96 11.81
CA LEU A 112 17.13 14.89 11.99
C LEU A 112 16.40 15.03 13.32
N VAL A 113 15.16 15.51 13.25
CA VAL A 113 14.24 15.67 14.40
C VAL A 113 13.53 14.36 14.70
N GLY A 114 13.43 13.99 15.99
CA GLY A 114 12.78 12.76 16.43
C GLY A 114 13.59 11.48 16.22
N ALA A 115 14.89 11.56 15.97
CA ALA A 115 15.78 10.41 15.97
C ALA A 115 15.94 9.86 17.40
N HIS A 116 15.88 8.54 17.56
CA HIS A 116 15.96 7.89 18.87
C HIS A 116 17.41 7.61 19.24
N ALA A 117 17.85 8.11 20.40
CA ALA A 117 19.15 7.81 21.01
C ALA A 117 18.94 6.89 22.22
N LEU A 118 19.43 5.65 22.13
CA LEU A 118 19.15 4.57 23.07
C LEU A 118 20.44 3.99 23.65
N ASN A 119 20.46 3.80 24.98
CA ASN A 119 21.42 2.94 25.64
C ASN A 119 20.96 1.49 25.49
N ILE A 120 21.67 0.70 24.69
CA ILE A 120 21.33 -0.72 24.47
C ILE A 120 21.59 -1.55 25.72
N SER A 121 22.67 -1.26 26.43
CA SER A 121 23.10 -2.02 27.61
C SER A 121 22.09 -1.94 28.75
N ARG A 122 21.50 -0.75 28.95
CA ARG A 122 20.60 -0.45 30.08
C ARG A 122 19.15 -0.14 29.70
N LYS A 123 18.81 -0.17 28.40
CA LYS A 123 17.44 -0.06 27.86
C LYS A 123 16.68 1.22 28.22
N TYR A 124 17.35 2.36 28.24
CA TYR A 124 16.71 3.68 28.32
C TYR A 124 17.24 4.59 27.22
N GLY A 125 16.55 5.69 26.93
CA GLY A 125 16.95 6.58 25.85
C GLY A 125 16.21 7.90 25.86
N THR A 126 16.53 8.72 24.86
CA THR A 126 15.94 10.01 24.57
C THR A 126 15.67 10.12 23.06
N PHE A 127 15.08 11.23 22.62
CA PHE A 127 14.91 11.56 21.21
C PHE A 127 15.51 12.94 20.91
N THR A 128 15.78 13.22 19.64
CA THR A 128 16.31 14.53 19.23
C THR A 128 15.23 15.61 19.22
N ASP A 129 15.60 16.81 19.65
CA ASP A 129 14.78 18.01 19.63
C ASP A 129 14.66 18.61 18.20
N ALA A 130 13.99 19.75 18.06
CA ALA A 130 13.78 20.46 16.79
C ALA A 130 15.08 20.84 16.06
N ASP A 131 16.18 21.04 16.79
CA ASP A 131 17.52 21.29 16.23
C ASP A 131 18.29 19.99 15.90
N GLY A 132 17.67 18.81 16.03
CA GLY A 132 18.33 17.52 15.88
C GLY A 132 19.30 17.17 17.01
N LYS A 133 19.22 17.85 18.16
CA LYS A 133 20.11 17.66 19.33
C LYS A 133 19.51 16.71 20.37
N PHE A 134 20.36 15.92 21.03
CA PHE A 134 19.97 15.03 22.13
C PHE A 134 21.01 15.04 23.25
N PHE A 135 20.57 14.69 24.46
CA PHE A 135 21.42 14.52 25.63
C PHE A 135 21.09 13.19 26.31
N LEU A 136 22.11 12.35 26.53
CA LEU A 136 21.94 11.06 27.18
C LEU A 136 23.11 10.76 28.11
N VAL A 137 22.81 10.46 29.36
CA VAL A 137 23.81 10.02 30.35
C VAL A 137 24.04 8.53 30.19
N LEU A 138 25.29 8.11 30.02
CA LEU A 138 25.70 6.73 29.78
C LEU A 138 26.84 6.39 30.75
N ALA A 139 27.04 5.12 31.13
CA ALA A 139 28.28 4.77 31.85
C ALA A 139 29.35 4.25 30.91
N GLU A 140 30.56 4.18 31.44
CA GLU A 140 31.64 3.44 30.79
C GLU A 140 31.20 2.04 30.36
N ARG A 141 31.64 1.61 29.18
CA ARG A 141 31.31 0.32 28.55
C ARG A 141 29.85 0.15 28.11
N ASP A 142 29.03 1.20 28.16
CA ASP A 142 27.71 1.17 27.54
C ASP A 142 27.79 1.28 26.00
N SER A 143 26.70 0.91 25.35
CA SER A 143 26.55 1.03 23.89
C SER A 143 25.42 1.97 23.53
N LEU A 144 25.73 3.01 22.78
CA LEU A 144 24.78 3.97 22.22
C LEU A 144 24.31 3.50 20.84
N LYS A 145 23.00 3.50 20.63
CA LYS A 145 22.36 3.31 19.33
C LYS A 145 21.56 4.55 18.98
N VAL A 146 21.83 5.11 17.81
CA VAL A 146 21.01 6.19 17.24
C VAL A 146 20.27 5.65 16.02
N SER A 147 18.95 5.76 15.98
CA SER A 147 18.13 5.20 14.89
C SER A 147 16.91 6.06 14.59
N MET A 148 16.52 6.09 13.32
CA MET A 148 15.31 6.77 12.84
C MET A 148 14.68 5.97 11.69
N ILE A 149 13.37 6.07 11.52
CA ILE A 149 12.65 5.41 10.43
C ILE A 149 13.16 5.93 9.08
N GLY A 150 13.48 5.03 8.15
CA GLY A 150 14.04 5.39 6.84
C GLY A 150 15.56 5.63 6.84
N TYR A 151 16.25 5.34 7.95
CA TYR A 151 17.69 5.48 8.09
C TYR A 151 18.34 4.24 8.69
N LYS A 152 19.59 3.98 8.31
CA LYS A 152 20.40 2.90 8.90
C LYS A 152 20.81 3.30 10.33
N PRO A 153 20.69 2.38 11.31
CA PRO A 153 21.06 2.66 12.68
C PRO A 153 22.58 2.86 12.83
N TYR A 154 22.96 3.83 13.64
CA TYR A 154 24.34 4.10 14.04
C TYR A 154 24.61 3.47 15.41
N TYR A 155 25.76 2.79 15.55
CA TYR A 155 26.17 2.11 16.77
C TYR A 155 27.53 2.61 17.25
N MET A 156 27.63 2.78 18.57
CA MET A 156 28.82 3.34 19.18
C MET A 156 29.06 2.76 20.57
N HIS A 157 30.30 2.35 20.83
CA HIS A 157 30.71 1.81 22.13
C HIS A 157 31.48 2.85 22.93
N ILE A 158 31.10 2.99 24.20
CA ILE A 158 31.76 3.91 25.13
C ILE A 158 32.94 3.18 25.76
N PRO A 159 34.19 3.63 25.55
CA PRO A 159 35.34 3.00 26.20
C PRO A 159 35.36 3.27 27.70
N ALA A 160 36.17 2.48 28.42
CA ALA A 160 36.44 2.72 29.84
C ALA A 160 37.58 3.75 30.01
N GLY A 161 37.55 4.53 31.10
CA GLY A 161 38.58 5.52 31.40
C GLY A 161 38.40 6.86 30.67
N LEU A 162 37.14 7.28 30.49
CA LEU A 162 36.85 8.60 29.95
C LEU A 162 37.16 9.66 31.01
N THR A 163 37.96 10.67 30.63
CA THR A 163 38.42 11.71 31.57
C THR A 163 37.46 12.89 31.66
N ALA A 164 36.70 13.17 30.60
CA ALA A 164 35.76 14.28 30.59
C ALA A 164 34.37 13.83 31.09
N GLN A 165 33.67 14.75 31.76
CA GLN A 165 32.32 14.50 32.25
C GLN A 165 31.27 14.61 31.13
N SER A 166 31.58 15.38 30.07
CA SER A 166 30.73 15.58 28.90
C SER A 166 31.51 15.40 27.60
N TYR A 167 30.86 14.81 26.60
CA TYR A 167 31.39 14.70 25.23
C TYR A 167 30.31 15.14 24.23
N SER A 168 30.75 15.83 23.18
CA SER A 168 29.89 16.29 22.08
C SER A 168 30.13 15.46 20.82
N LEU A 169 29.06 14.98 20.19
CA LEU A 169 29.09 14.11 19.01
C LEU A 169 28.29 14.72 17.86
N SER A 170 28.82 14.59 16.64
CA SER A 170 28.07 14.86 15.41
C SER A 170 27.87 13.55 14.66
N ILE A 171 26.62 13.12 14.51
CA ILE A 171 26.25 11.81 13.95
C ILE A 171 25.51 12.05 12.64
N THR A 172 25.97 11.44 11.55
CA THR A 172 25.27 11.48 10.25
C THR A 172 24.65 10.12 9.97
N LEU A 173 23.32 10.06 9.84
CA LEU A 173 22.61 8.85 9.47
C LEU A 173 22.49 8.73 7.95
N VAL A 174 22.65 7.52 7.44
CA VAL A 174 22.51 7.19 6.02
C VAL A 174 21.08 6.74 5.76
N SER A 175 20.42 7.30 4.75
CA SER A 175 19.07 6.89 4.35
C SER A 175 19.05 5.42 3.96
N ASP A 176 18.14 4.65 4.56
CA ASP A 176 17.91 3.25 4.23
C ASP A 176 16.88 3.18 3.09
N THR A 177 17.37 3.25 1.86
CA THR A 177 16.53 3.01 0.69
C THR A 177 16.25 1.52 0.60
N LEU A 178 15.18 1.06 1.24
CA LEU A 178 14.60 -0.25 0.97
C LEU A 178 14.07 -0.24 -0.46
N MET A 179 14.88 -0.71 -1.41
CA MET A 179 14.43 -1.02 -2.76
C MET A 179 13.50 -2.23 -2.66
N LEU A 180 12.20 -1.98 -2.60
CA LEU A 180 11.21 -3.03 -2.72
C LEU A 180 11.25 -3.56 -4.16
N ASN A 181 11.43 -4.87 -4.32
CA ASN A 181 11.28 -5.49 -5.64
C ASN A 181 9.84 -5.28 -6.10
N THR A 182 9.66 -4.70 -7.28
CA THR A 182 8.33 -4.47 -7.85
C THR A 182 7.68 -5.81 -8.20
N ALA A 183 6.53 -6.09 -7.57
CA ALA A 183 5.71 -7.22 -7.97
C ALA A 183 5.05 -6.90 -9.32
N THR A 184 5.48 -7.56 -10.39
CA THR A 184 4.84 -7.40 -11.70
C THR A 184 3.60 -8.27 -11.75
N ILE A 185 2.43 -7.68 -11.51
CA ILE A 185 1.13 -8.36 -11.67
C ILE A 185 0.89 -8.47 -13.19
N ARG A 186 0.79 -9.69 -13.70
CA ARG A 186 0.44 -9.97 -15.11
C ARG A 186 -0.91 -10.67 -15.16
N PRO A 187 -1.72 -10.40 -16.20
CA PRO A 187 -2.91 -11.19 -16.44
C PRO A 187 -2.49 -12.64 -16.71
N TYR A 188 -3.06 -13.58 -15.96
CA TYR A 188 -2.92 -15.00 -16.20
C TYR A 188 -4.22 -15.54 -16.79
N PRO A 189 -4.18 -16.38 -17.84
CA PRO A 189 -3.01 -16.79 -18.63
C PRO A 189 -2.48 -15.70 -19.56
N GLY A 190 -1.15 -15.58 -19.67
CA GLY A 190 -0.47 -14.46 -20.35
C GLY A 190 -0.20 -14.69 -21.84
N THR A 191 -0.20 -15.93 -22.29
CA THR A 191 -0.03 -16.31 -23.71
C THR A 191 -1.13 -17.23 -24.20
N TYR A 192 -1.37 -17.26 -25.52
CA TYR A 192 -2.35 -18.17 -26.12
C TYR A 192 -2.03 -19.65 -25.84
N ARG A 193 -0.74 -20.01 -25.75
CA ARG A 193 -0.32 -21.39 -25.44
C ARG A 193 -0.65 -21.80 -24.01
N GLU A 194 -0.43 -20.91 -23.05
CA GLU A 194 -0.81 -21.09 -21.64
C GLU A 194 -2.33 -21.19 -21.51
N PHE A 195 -3.07 -20.26 -22.12
CA PHE A 195 -4.52 -20.30 -22.16
C PHE A 195 -5.03 -21.63 -22.70
N ARG A 196 -4.48 -22.09 -23.82
CA ARG A 196 -4.86 -23.37 -24.43
C ARG A 196 -4.60 -24.55 -23.48
N HIS A 197 -3.46 -24.58 -22.79
CA HIS A 197 -3.18 -25.67 -21.83
C HIS A 197 -4.16 -25.65 -20.66
N GLU A 198 -4.40 -24.48 -20.07
CA GLU A 198 -5.29 -24.33 -18.93
C GLU A 198 -6.74 -24.64 -19.29
N PHE A 199 -7.19 -24.15 -20.44
CA PHE A 199 -8.54 -24.39 -20.95
C PHE A 199 -8.80 -25.88 -21.21
N LEU A 200 -7.81 -26.60 -21.73
CA LEU A 200 -7.90 -28.05 -21.93
C LEU A 200 -7.80 -28.83 -20.61
N ALA A 201 -7.09 -28.30 -19.62
CA ALA A 201 -6.98 -28.89 -18.28
C ALA A 201 -8.18 -28.57 -17.38
N LEU A 202 -9.04 -27.63 -17.78
CA LEU A 202 -10.18 -27.18 -17.02
C LEU A 202 -11.20 -28.32 -16.84
N ARG A 203 -11.38 -28.77 -15.60
CA ARG A 203 -12.45 -29.69 -15.23
C ARG A 203 -13.73 -28.91 -15.01
N LEU A 204 -14.61 -28.93 -15.99
CA LEU A 204 -15.96 -28.38 -15.85
C LEU A 204 -16.76 -29.23 -14.86
N PRO A 205 -17.53 -28.61 -13.95
CA PRO A 205 -18.43 -29.37 -13.10
C PRO A 205 -19.43 -30.13 -13.98
N GLU A 206 -19.64 -31.40 -13.65
CA GLU A 206 -20.55 -32.29 -14.37
C GLU A 206 -21.94 -31.64 -14.52
N GLU A 207 -22.62 -31.90 -15.64
CA GLU A 207 -23.87 -31.23 -16.05
C GLU A 207 -24.95 -31.18 -14.94
N ALA A 208 -24.91 -32.12 -13.99
CA ALA A 208 -25.73 -32.14 -12.79
C ALA A 208 -25.61 -30.87 -11.92
N ALA A 209 -24.45 -30.21 -11.89
CA ALA A 209 -24.23 -28.95 -11.17
C ALA A 209 -24.90 -27.76 -11.88
N ILE A 210 -24.84 -27.73 -13.21
CA ILE A 210 -25.48 -26.68 -14.03
C ILE A 210 -27.01 -26.81 -13.94
N LYS A 211 -27.53 -28.04 -13.93
CA LYS A 211 -28.96 -28.32 -13.82
C LYS A 211 -29.56 -27.96 -12.45
N ARG A 212 -28.73 -27.81 -11.41
CA ARG A 212 -29.12 -27.32 -10.07
C ARG A 212 -29.16 -25.80 -9.96
N LEU A 213 -28.55 -25.08 -10.91
CA LEU A 213 -28.67 -23.63 -10.99
C LEU A 213 -30.07 -23.30 -11.52
N GLN A 214 -31.01 -23.13 -10.60
CA GLN A 214 -32.30 -22.50 -10.90
C GLN A 214 -32.04 -21.00 -11.05
N LEU A 215 -31.56 -20.58 -12.22
CA LEU A 215 -31.54 -19.16 -12.56
C LEU A 215 -33.00 -18.71 -12.70
N PRO A 216 -33.40 -17.60 -12.07
CA PRO A 216 -34.67 -16.98 -12.38
C PRO A 216 -34.67 -16.64 -13.87
N ASN A 217 -35.68 -17.12 -14.62
CA ASN A 217 -35.89 -16.72 -16.01
C ASN A 217 -36.40 -15.27 -16.14
N ASP A 218 -36.49 -14.55 -15.02
CA ASP A 218 -36.97 -13.19 -15.00
C ASP A 218 -35.86 -12.25 -15.49
N PRO A 219 -36.11 -11.47 -16.56
CA PRO A 219 -35.16 -10.47 -16.99
C PRO A 219 -34.94 -9.47 -15.84
N TYR A 220 -33.68 -9.08 -15.60
CA TYR A 220 -33.35 -8.04 -14.64
C TYR A 220 -34.15 -6.76 -14.95
N ARG A 221 -35.08 -6.39 -14.08
CA ARG A 221 -35.93 -5.19 -14.23
C ARG A 221 -35.45 -4.09 -13.30
N SER A 222 -35.26 -2.89 -13.85
CA SER A 222 -35.08 -1.69 -13.04
C SER A 222 -36.36 -1.43 -12.22
N LYS A 223 -36.25 -0.79 -11.05
CA LYS A 223 -37.39 -0.49 -10.15
C LYS A 223 -38.48 0.36 -10.82
N TYR A 224 -38.17 0.98 -11.95
CA TYR A 224 -39.06 1.86 -12.72
C TYR A 224 -39.50 1.24 -14.06
N THR A 225 -39.26 -0.06 -14.30
CA THR A 225 -39.67 -0.75 -15.53
C THR A 225 -40.92 -1.59 -15.29
N THR A 226 -41.99 -1.35 -16.07
CA THR A 226 -43.16 -2.25 -16.12
C THR A 226 -42.79 -3.59 -16.77
N PRO A 227 -43.59 -4.65 -16.58
CA PRO A 227 -43.37 -5.93 -17.25
C PRO A 227 -43.30 -5.85 -18.78
N GLU A 228 -43.92 -4.82 -19.34
CA GLU A 228 -44.01 -4.52 -20.77
C GLU A 228 -42.85 -3.65 -21.29
N GLY A 229 -41.94 -3.21 -20.41
CA GLY A 229 -40.71 -2.50 -20.79
C GLY A 229 -40.74 -0.98 -20.63
N TYR A 230 -41.86 -0.37 -20.24
CA TYR A 230 -41.97 1.10 -20.12
C TYR A 230 -41.49 1.64 -18.78
N LEU A 231 -41.09 2.90 -18.77
CA LEU A 231 -40.78 3.67 -17.56
C LEU A 231 -42.08 4.00 -16.78
N ALA A 232 -42.33 3.29 -15.68
CA ALA A 232 -43.37 3.54 -14.70
C ALA A 232 -42.99 4.72 -13.79
N LEU A 233 -42.92 5.93 -14.35
CA LEU A 233 -42.91 7.12 -13.52
C LEU A 233 -44.32 7.26 -12.87
N PRO A 234 -44.43 7.50 -11.56
CA PRO A 234 -45.72 7.77 -10.94
C PRO A 234 -46.15 9.22 -11.23
N GLY A 235 -47.31 9.41 -11.88
CA GLY A 235 -47.96 10.72 -12.03
C GLY A 235 -48.35 11.13 -13.46
N PRO A 236 -48.86 12.35 -13.64
CA PRO A 236 -49.41 12.84 -14.92
C PRO A 236 -48.35 13.01 -16.02
N PHE A 237 -47.07 13.10 -15.64
CA PHE A 237 -45.96 13.23 -16.59
C PHE A 237 -45.73 11.96 -17.43
N THR A 238 -46.11 10.78 -16.92
CA THR A 238 -46.00 9.50 -17.64
C THR A 238 -46.97 9.43 -18.81
N LEU A 239 -48.18 9.97 -18.63
CA LEU A 239 -49.17 10.04 -19.69
C LEU A 239 -48.69 10.97 -20.82
N LEU A 240 -48.01 12.07 -20.48
CA LEU A 240 -47.40 12.98 -21.44
C LEU A 240 -46.18 12.33 -22.13
N TYR A 241 -45.31 11.64 -21.39
CA TYR A 241 -44.15 10.94 -21.95
C TYR A 241 -44.59 9.84 -22.94
N ASN A 242 -45.61 9.06 -22.59
CA ASN A 242 -46.19 8.04 -23.46
C ASN A 242 -47.00 8.62 -24.64
N ALA A 243 -47.42 9.89 -24.56
CA ALA A 243 -48.11 10.54 -25.67
C ALA A 243 -47.14 11.06 -26.74
N PHE A 244 -45.97 11.58 -26.34
CA PHE A 244 -45.08 12.39 -27.19
C PHE A 244 -43.64 11.87 -27.33
N SER A 245 -43.21 10.85 -26.59
CA SER A 245 -41.84 10.31 -26.70
C SER A 245 -41.56 9.69 -28.08
N LYS A 246 -40.29 9.72 -28.48
CA LYS A 246 -39.80 9.00 -29.67
C LYS A 246 -40.09 7.50 -29.56
N GLU A 247 -39.92 6.93 -28.37
CA GLU A 247 -40.23 5.54 -28.07
C GLU A 247 -41.73 5.24 -28.25
N ALA A 248 -42.61 6.13 -27.79
CA ALA A 248 -44.05 5.99 -28.00
C ALA A 248 -44.44 6.04 -29.49
N LYS A 249 -43.75 6.86 -30.29
CA LYS A 249 -43.95 6.90 -31.75
C LYS A 249 -43.49 5.61 -32.42
N GLU A 250 -42.37 5.04 -31.98
CA GLU A 250 -41.86 3.76 -32.49
C GLU A 250 -42.77 2.60 -32.09
N LEU A 251 -43.29 2.59 -30.86
CA LEU A 251 -44.26 1.61 -30.40
C LEU A 251 -45.54 1.62 -31.24
N ARG A 252 -46.13 2.80 -31.49
CA ARG A 252 -47.34 2.92 -32.32
C ARG A 252 -47.11 2.38 -33.73
N LYS A 253 -45.94 2.66 -34.31
CA LYS A 253 -45.56 2.09 -35.61
C LYS A 253 -45.46 0.57 -35.55
N MET A 254 -44.82 0.05 -34.50
CA MET A 254 -44.69 -1.39 -34.29
C MET A 254 -46.06 -2.07 -34.11
N GLN A 255 -46.96 -1.49 -33.31
CA GLN A 255 -48.32 -2.00 -33.10
C GLN A 255 -49.11 -2.04 -34.41
N ALA A 256 -49.07 -0.96 -35.20
CA ALA A 256 -49.72 -0.95 -36.51
C ALA A 256 -49.17 -2.02 -37.45
N ILE A 257 -47.85 -2.27 -37.44
CA ILE A 257 -47.23 -3.36 -38.21
C ILE A 257 -47.71 -4.72 -37.69
N ASN A 258 -47.75 -4.90 -36.38
CA ASN A 258 -48.15 -6.16 -35.75
C ASN A 258 -49.61 -6.50 -36.05
N GLU A 259 -50.51 -5.51 -35.98
CA GLU A 259 -51.94 -5.68 -36.34
C GLU A 259 -52.10 -6.12 -37.81
N LYS A 260 -51.38 -5.48 -38.73
CA LYS A 260 -51.37 -5.90 -40.15
C LYS A 260 -50.85 -7.33 -40.33
N ASN A 261 -49.76 -7.67 -39.64
CA ASN A 261 -49.15 -9.00 -39.71
C ASN A 261 -50.06 -10.09 -39.14
N GLU A 262 -50.71 -9.84 -38.01
CA GLU A 262 -51.70 -10.77 -37.43
C GLU A 262 -52.87 -10.98 -38.39
N LEU A 263 -53.30 -9.92 -39.09
CA LEU A 263 -54.36 -10.00 -40.11
C LEU A 263 -53.96 -10.82 -41.31
N ARG A 264 -52.79 -10.54 -41.87
CA ARG A 264 -52.23 -11.33 -42.95
C ARG A 264 -52.08 -12.79 -42.54
N LYS A 265 -51.51 -13.06 -41.37
CA LYS A 265 -51.29 -14.43 -40.85
C LYS A 265 -52.58 -15.20 -40.65
N LYS A 266 -53.60 -14.56 -40.07
CA LYS A 266 -54.91 -15.20 -39.87
C LYS A 266 -55.59 -15.50 -41.21
N LEU A 267 -55.54 -14.58 -42.17
CA LEU A 267 -56.06 -14.84 -43.51
C LEU A 267 -55.29 -15.99 -44.19
N LEU A 268 -53.95 -15.99 -44.10
CA LEU A 268 -53.10 -17.03 -44.68
C LEU A 268 -53.31 -18.41 -44.05
N SER A 269 -53.79 -18.46 -42.80
CA SER A 269 -54.20 -19.73 -42.17
C SER A 269 -55.48 -20.33 -42.77
N ILE A 270 -56.28 -19.52 -43.48
CA ILE A 270 -57.55 -19.93 -44.11
C ILE A 270 -57.35 -20.16 -45.61
N ILE A 271 -56.65 -19.25 -46.29
CA ILE A 271 -56.32 -19.33 -47.70
C ILE A 271 -54.80 -19.30 -47.79
N SER A 272 -54.22 -20.43 -48.18
CA SER A 272 -52.77 -20.57 -48.18
C SER A 272 -52.09 -19.62 -49.18
N ARG A 273 -50.82 -19.32 -48.94
CA ARG A 273 -50.03 -18.41 -49.79
C ARG A 273 -49.98 -18.89 -51.23
N GLU A 274 -49.94 -20.20 -51.44
CA GLU A 274 -49.88 -20.84 -52.76
C GLU A 274 -51.17 -20.58 -53.56
N VAL A 275 -52.33 -20.60 -52.89
CA VAL A 275 -53.61 -20.27 -53.52
C VAL A 275 -53.65 -18.78 -53.89
N MET A 276 -53.13 -17.90 -53.03
CA MET A 276 -53.05 -16.47 -53.32
C MET A 276 -52.16 -16.18 -54.54
N GLN A 277 -51.01 -16.86 -54.63
CA GLN A 277 -50.07 -16.75 -55.74
C GLN A 277 -50.65 -17.27 -57.05
N TYR A 278 -51.14 -18.51 -57.06
CA TYR A 278 -51.58 -19.16 -58.30
C TYR A 278 -52.90 -18.58 -58.84
N ARG A 279 -53.84 -18.23 -57.95
CA ARG A 279 -55.19 -17.84 -58.35
C ARG A 279 -55.35 -16.34 -58.56
N TYR A 280 -54.64 -15.50 -57.80
CA TYR A 280 -54.79 -14.04 -57.88
C TYR A 280 -53.49 -13.33 -58.29
N GLY A 281 -52.35 -14.03 -58.37
CA GLY A 281 -51.07 -13.41 -58.73
C GLY A 281 -50.43 -12.56 -57.63
N CYS A 282 -50.73 -12.82 -56.36
CA CYS A 282 -50.10 -12.11 -55.24
C CYS A 282 -48.68 -12.68 -54.97
N GLU A 283 -47.63 -12.00 -55.41
CA GLU A 283 -46.24 -12.47 -55.24
C GLU A 283 -45.63 -11.99 -53.92
N THR A 284 -45.88 -10.74 -53.55
CA THR A 284 -45.31 -10.07 -52.37
C THR A 284 -46.28 -10.02 -51.21
N GLU A 285 -45.78 -9.73 -49.99
CA GLU A 285 -46.67 -9.52 -48.84
C GLU A 285 -47.49 -8.24 -48.94
N ASP A 286 -46.98 -7.24 -49.67
CA ASP A 286 -47.68 -5.97 -49.92
C ASP A 286 -48.89 -6.18 -50.83
N ASP A 287 -48.82 -7.11 -51.79
CA ASP A 287 -49.94 -7.50 -52.65
C ASP A 287 -51.11 -8.09 -51.83
N ILE A 288 -50.77 -8.92 -50.84
CA ILE A 288 -51.75 -9.56 -49.97
C ILE A 288 -52.41 -8.50 -49.07
N ASP A 289 -51.64 -7.52 -48.60
CA ASP A 289 -52.16 -6.39 -47.83
C ASP A 289 -53.12 -5.50 -48.63
N GLU A 290 -52.79 -5.22 -49.89
CA GLU A 290 -53.64 -4.46 -50.80
C GLU A 290 -54.96 -5.19 -51.05
N LEU A 291 -54.90 -6.49 -51.32
CA LEU A 291 -56.08 -7.34 -51.48
C LEU A 291 -56.95 -7.34 -50.20
N ILE A 292 -56.33 -7.51 -49.03
CA ILE A 292 -57.02 -7.43 -47.73
C ILE A 292 -57.79 -6.12 -47.58
N TYR A 293 -57.14 -5.01 -47.93
CA TYR A 293 -57.71 -3.66 -47.84
C TYR A 293 -58.91 -3.50 -48.79
N LEU A 294 -58.77 -3.89 -50.05
CA LEU A 294 -59.82 -3.77 -51.07
C LEU A 294 -61.01 -4.68 -50.80
N CYS A 295 -60.77 -5.88 -50.28
CA CYS A 295 -61.84 -6.79 -49.90
C CYS A 295 -62.56 -6.40 -48.60
N GLY A 296 -62.05 -5.39 -47.89
CA GLY A 296 -62.60 -4.89 -46.62
C GLY A 296 -62.51 -5.93 -45.50
N ILE A 297 -61.45 -6.74 -45.49
CA ILE A 297 -61.30 -7.84 -44.55
C ILE A 297 -60.78 -7.29 -43.22
N THR A 298 -61.52 -7.56 -42.15
CA THR A 298 -61.16 -7.17 -40.78
C THR A 298 -60.88 -8.37 -39.91
N MET A 299 -60.13 -8.15 -38.83
CA MET A 299 -59.88 -9.15 -37.78
C MET A 299 -61.15 -9.79 -37.22
N ALA A 300 -62.18 -8.96 -36.96
CA ALA A 300 -63.47 -9.40 -36.45
C ALA A 300 -64.19 -10.32 -37.45
N TYR A 301 -64.13 -9.99 -38.74
CA TYR A 301 -64.71 -10.80 -39.81
C TYR A 301 -64.05 -12.17 -39.91
N LEU A 302 -62.72 -12.23 -39.83
CA LEU A 302 -61.94 -13.48 -39.92
C LEU A 302 -62.19 -14.44 -38.75
N THR A 303 -62.55 -13.91 -37.57
CA THR A 303 -62.73 -14.71 -36.35
C THR A 303 -64.17 -15.20 -36.19
N SER A 304 -65.15 -14.40 -36.57
CA SER A 304 -66.58 -14.71 -36.41
C SER A 304 -67.18 -15.52 -37.55
N THR A 305 -66.57 -15.48 -38.73
CA THR A 305 -67.14 -16.05 -39.96
C THR A 305 -66.55 -17.44 -40.26
N PRO A 306 -67.39 -18.44 -40.61
CA PRO A 306 -66.91 -19.73 -41.11
C PRO A 306 -65.97 -19.60 -42.32
N HIS A 307 -64.91 -20.42 -42.35
CA HIS A 307 -63.83 -20.33 -43.34
C HIS A 307 -64.31 -20.35 -44.80
N TYR A 308 -65.33 -21.14 -45.13
CA TYR A 308 -65.84 -21.23 -46.51
C TYR A 308 -66.49 -19.93 -47.01
N LEU A 309 -67.12 -19.14 -46.13
CA LEU A 309 -67.71 -17.85 -46.49
C LEU A 309 -66.63 -16.80 -46.75
N ILE A 310 -65.54 -16.87 -45.98
CA ILE A 310 -64.35 -16.04 -46.17
C ILE A 310 -63.73 -16.38 -47.53
N ALA A 311 -63.52 -17.66 -47.84
CA ALA A 311 -62.99 -18.10 -49.13
C ALA A 311 -63.87 -17.64 -50.31
N ARG A 312 -65.20 -17.72 -50.18
CA ARG A 312 -66.14 -17.23 -51.20
C ARG A 312 -66.02 -15.72 -51.41
N ARG A 313 -65.93 -14.95 -50.32
CA ARG A 313 -65.78 -13.48 -50.35
C ARG A 313 -64.47 -13.07 -51.01
N VAL A 314 -63.37 -13.71 -50.63
CA VAL A 314 -62.04 -13.46 -51.20
C VAL A 314 -62.00 -13.87 -52.68
N ASN A 315 -62.64 -14.96 -53.08
CA ASN A 315 -62.69 -15.37 -54.48
C ASN A 315 -63.45 -14.36 -55.36
N ALA A 316 -64.56 -13.81 -54.86
CA ALA A 316 -65.28 -12.76 -55.59
C ALA A 316 -64.42 -11.49 -55.74
N CYS A 317 -63.84 -11.01 -54.64
CA CYS A 317 -63.05 -9.79 -54.63
C CYS A 317 -61.68 -9.92 -55.34
N GLY A 318 -61.01 -11.06 -55.21
CA GLY A 318 -59.70 -11.30 -55.78
C GLY A 318 -59.69 -11.36 -57.30
N LEU A 319 -60.79 -11.80 -57.91
CA LEU A 319 -60.97 -11.75 -59.37
C LEU A 319 -61.12 -10.31 -59.86
N ASP A 320 -61.89 -9.49 -59.15
CA ASP A 320 -62.04 -8.06 -59.46
C ASP A 320 -60.71 -7.32 -59.28
N TRP A 321 -59.92 -7.71 -58.27
CA TRP A 321 -58.60 -7.14 -58.02
C TRP A 321 -57.56 -7.49 -59.10
N GLU A 322 -57.50 -8.75 -59.53
CA GLU A 322 -56.62 -9.19 -60.62
C GLU A 322 -56.94 -8.43 -61.92
N HIS A 323 -58.23 -8.19 -62.19
CA HIS A 323 -58.67 -7.46 -63.37
C HIS A 323 -58.25 -6.00 -63.36
N ASN A 324 -58.28 -5.33 -62.20
CA ASN A 324 -57.89 -3.92 -62.07
C ASN A 324 -56.37 -3.69 -62.05
N ARG A 325 -55.57 -4.73 -61.84
CA ARG A 325 -54.09 -4.68 -61.77
C ARG A 325 -53.42 -4.88 -63.13
N LYS A 326 -54.11 -5.49 -64.10
CA LYS A 326 -53.66 -5.70 -65.49
C LYS A 326 -54.04 -4.52 -66.38
#